data_AF-J4KPT9-F1
#
_entry.id   AF-J4KPT9-F1
#
_cell.length_a   1.000
_cell.length_b   1.000
_cell.length_c   1.000
_cell.angle_alpha   90.00
_cell.angle_beta   90.00
_cell.angle_gamma   90.00
#
_symmetry.space_group_name_H-M   'P 1'
#
loop_
_entity.id
_entity.type
_entity.pdbx_description
1 polymer ?
#
loop_
_entity_poly.entity_id
_entity_poly.type
_entity_poly.pdbx_seq_one_letter_code
_entity_poly.pdbx_strand_id
1 'polypeptide(L)'
;MLLGKAFLAFAWAAAAVHAAPSPSYVDMDGGAGPSNGNAAEGGLQRFEFVKEFMGSENELARSSAPYYAGQDSHQKITPETIAALKKHGVTHIISANAEANNEEIKKALAEAGITYTPLPVQDFKAATQDDFQRAWDAFVSNRGTGATLVWCGYGHGRTGTIISALQMFAEHERGQLHTWSRSDYDRNHVETAGQRSALETLQQRLQSEPAQPPALTEYQTDGLLSGDFNGIDCSLALGFVLLNVTPKTRRSLPGSVATLNSRQVTPTPMTPSSSTQDCERARDILRRKNVPSVCRTIKNIQLGLALSNDYWSGTWDRIGATLEGPAGKAVLHLANGPSRGFSTWEKVNMKASFGSESIDIGGIDKITLNAAGVFSVIRESNPTNDQWKVQDVQIRAECADPDFKAKDDKLVGLNAWYGHPGGWQEGNAYKTKPVATFSIVPGDWAFSPPCAIIKDLTYQFKLSNVYSGGTWDELSFTIGESKEIPLGVSPALGYTKDGTIDLKEVFGKDQIDIRSLKEVRILDQFGKDGAGDAWSFSGITFSATCAHMDKKMAMKKFQSVEKWVYHAESGPAWTGDIITSDWLEVV
;
A
#
# COMPACT_ATOMS: atom_id res chain seq x y z
N MET A 1 -69.75 11.80 -0.61
CA MET A 1 -70.08 11.42 0.77
C MET A 1 -68.78 11.46 1.59
N LEU A 2 -68.77 12.33 2.60
CA LEU A 2 -67.96 12.35 3.84
C LEU A 2 -66.42 12.29 3.70
N LEU A 3 -65.67 13.41 3.84
CA LEU A 3 -65.19 14.07 5.09
C LEU A 3 -64.48 13.09 6.04
N GLY A 4 -63.28 13.31 6.56
CA GLY A 4 -62.40 14.48 6.63
C GLY A 4 -61.09 14.12 7.36
N LYS A 5 -60.11 15.01 7.27
CA LYS A 5 -58.78 14.96 7.91
C LYS A 5 -58.88 15.09 9.44
N ALA A 6 -57.95 14.49 10.20
CA ALA A 6 -57.09 15.19 11.18
C ALA A 6 -56.19 14.25 12.02
N PHE A 7 -54.89 14.59 12.01
CA PHE A 7 -53.92 14.65 13.10
C PHE A 7 -54.02 13.69 14.29
N LEU A 8 -52.98 12.86 14.46
CA LEU A 8 -52.53 12.35 15.76
C LEU A 8 -51.12 12.86 16.05
N ALA A 9 -51.03 13.71 17.08
CA ALA A 9 -49.79 14.10 17.72
C ALA A 9 -49.33 12.98 18.65
N PHE A 10 -48.11 12.47 18.47
CA PHE A 10 -47.44 11.65 19.48
C PHE A 10 -46.44 12.50 20.24
N ALA A 11 -46.86 12.92 21.45
CA ALA A 11 -45.96 13.40 22.47
C ALA A 11 -45.31 12.18 23.14
N TRP A 12 -43.98 12.08 23.08
CA TRP A 12 -43.22 11.13 23.91
C TRP A 12 -42.83 11.83 25.21
N ALA A 13 -43.45 11.40 26.31
CA ALA A 13 -43.04 11.75 27.66
C ALA A 13 -41.82 10.89 28.05
N ALA A 14 -40.70 11.54 28.37
CA ALA A 14 -39.55 10.89 28.99
C ALA A 14 -39.86 10.66 30.48
N ALA A 15 -40.16 9.42 30.85
CA ALA A 15 -40.15 8.97 32.23
C ALA A 15 -38.77 8.38 32.56
N ALA A 16 -37.99 9.11 33.35
CA ALA A 16 -36.75 8.61 33.94
C ALA A 16 -37.10 7.58 35.03
N VAL A 17 -36.84 6.30 34.76
CA VAL A 17 -36.84 5.24 35.78
C VAL A 17 -35.39 4.93 36.11
N HIS A 18 -34.99 5.35 37.32
CA HIS A 18 -33.76 4.88 37.95
C HIS A 18 -33.92 3.41 38.33
N ALA A 19 -33.10 2.54 37.75
CA ALA A 19 -32.87 1.19 38.26
C ALA A 19 -31.35 0.94 38.24
N ALA A 20 -30.73 1.09 39.41
CA ALA A 20 -29.36 0.69 39.65
C ALA A 20 -29.29 -0.83 39.83
N PRO A 21 -28.39 -1.56 39.15
CA PRO A 21 -28.00 -2.88 39.57
C PRO A 21 -26.84 -2.77 40.57
N SER A 22 -27.09 -3.20 41.80
CA SER A 22 -26.07 -3.45 42.82
C SER A 22 -25.30 -4.75 42.51
N PRO A 23 -23.96 -4.74 42.42
CA PRO A 23 -23.17 -5.96 42.55
C PRO A 23 -22.79 -6.16 44.01
N SER A 24 -23.22 -7.27 44.59
CA SER A 24 -22.75 -7.79 45.87
C SER A 24 -21.24 -8.06 45.80
N TYR A 25 -20.44 -7.23 46.48
CA TYR A 25 -19.01 -7.49 46.68
C TYR A 25 -18.77 -7.69 48.18
N VAL A 26 -18.10 -8.79 48.52
CA VAL A 26 -17.86 -9.22 49.89
C VAL A 26 -16.71 -8.39 50.46
N ASP A 27 -17.00 -7.71 51.55
CA ASP A 27 -16.08 -6.95 52.38
C ASP A 27 -15.16 -7.90 53.17
N MET A 28 -13.85 -7.66 53.11
CA MET A 28 -12.83 -8.35 53.91
C MET A 28 -11.82 -7.29 54.35
N ASP A 29 -12.21 -6.54 55.38
CA ASP A 29 -11.39 -5.59 56.10
C ASP A 29 -10.44 -6.32 57.08
N GLY A 30 -9.22 -5.80 57.21
CA GLY A 30 -8.14 -6.46 57.95
C GLY A 30 -6.81 -5.70 57.95
N GLY A 31 -6.85 -4.41 58.32
CA GLY A 31 -5.82 -3.58 58.95
C GLY A 31 -4.31 -3.72 58.66
N ALA A 32 -3.66 -2.60 58.31
CA ALA A 32 -2.40 -2.14 58.92
C ALA A 32 -2.11 -0.66 58.57
N GLY A 33 -1.60 0.09 59.55
CA GLY A 33 -1.44 1.55 59.59
C GLY A 33 -0.23 2.16 58.84
N PRO A 34 0.12 3.44 59.13
CA PRO A 34 0.59 4.42 58.13
C PRO A 34 2.10 4.70 58.15
N SER A 35 2.67 5.20 57.03
CA SER A 35 3.55 6.40 57.01
C SER A 35 4.19 6.75 55.65
N ASN A 36 3.85 7.97 55.18
CA ASN A 36 4.66 9.04 54.56
C ASN A 36 5.52 8.83 53.29
N GLY A 37 5.02 9.43 52.20
CA GLY A 37 5.78 9.88 51.03
C GLY A 37 4.96 9.86 49.74
N ASN A 38 4.00 10.79 49.57
CA ASN A 38 2.83 10.72 48.67
C ASN A 38 1.99 9.46 48.92
N ALA A 39 0.79 9.61 49.50
CA ALA A 39 -0.11 8.48 49.71
C ALA A 39 -0.29 7.74 48.37
N ALA A 40 0.10 6.46 48.31
CA ALA A 40 0.07 5.66 47.09
C ALA A 40 -1.37 5.53 46.58
N GLU A 41 -1.73 6.37 45.61
CA GLU A 41 -3.08 6.43 45.08
C GLU A 41 -3.42 5.08 44.44
N GLY A 42 -4.47 4.42 44.93
CA GLY A 42 -4.86 3.09 44.47
C GLY A 42 -3.82 1.99 44.72
N GLY A 43 -2.88 2.19 45.67
CA GLY A 43 -1.83 1.24 46.00
C GLY A 43 -0.58 1.30 45.10
N LEU A 44 -0.53 2.22 44.12
CA LEU A 44 0.61 2.40 43.21
C LEU A 44 1.69 3.28 43.85
N GLN A 45 2.78 2.67 44.32
CA GLN A 45 3.92 3.40 44.86
C GLN A 45 4.88 3.79 43.75
N ARG A 46 5.64 4.89 43.95
CA ARG A 46 6.67 5.37 43.00
C ARG A 46 6.10 5.58 41.59
N PHE A 47 4.85 6.01 41.50
CA PHE A 47 4.24 6.33 40.21
C PHE A 47 4.89 7.59 39.61
N GLU A 48 5.42 7.48 38.40
CA GLU A 48 5.97 8.63 37.67
C GLU A 48 5.84 8.45 36.15
N PHE A 49 5.69 9.56 35.43
CA PHE A 49 5.80 9.58 33.96
C PHE A 49 7.27 9.68 33.55
N VAL A 50 7.69 8.77 32.68
CA VAL A 50 9.03 8.69 32.10
C VAL A 50 9.06 9.53 30.82
N LYS A 51 9.55 10.77 30.93
CA LYS A 51 9.57 11.73 29.81
C LYS A 51 10.89 11.75 29.05
N GLU A 52 12.00 11.47 29.72
CA GLU A 52 13.32 11.48 29.09
C GLU A 52 13.42 10.36 28.05
N PHE A 53 14.09 10.63 26.93
CA PHE A 53 14.29 9.69 25.82
C PHE A 53 13.02 9.09 25.22
N MET A 54 11.85 9.61 25.56
CA MET A 54 10.60 9.33 24.87
C MET A 54 10.31 10.46 23.87
N GLY A 55 9.56 10.16 22.80
CA GLY A 55 9.03 11.22 21.92
C GLY A 55 7.91 12.00 22.62
N SER A 56 7.58 13.19 22.12
CA SER A 56 6.46 14.00 22.68
C SER A 56 5.12 13.28 22.65
N GLU A 57 4.95 12.34 21.71
CA GLU A 57 3.73 11.55 21.50
C GLU A 57 3.69 10.25 22.34
N ASN A 58 4.75 9.94 23.10
CA ASN A 58 4.86 8.69 23.85
C ASN A 58 4.60 8.91 25.34
N GLU A 59 3.47 8.42 25.84
CA GLU A 59 3.13 8.44 27.26
C GLU A 59 3.53 7.12 27.94
N LEU A 60 4.68 7.14 28.61
CA LEU A 60 5.20 6.02 29.38
C LEU A 60 5.25 6.38 30.87
N ALA A 61 4.79 5.47 31.72
CA ALA A 61 4.83 5.62 33.17
C ALA A 61 5.43 4.36 33.83
N ARG A 62 5.87 4.51 35.08
CA ARG A 62 6.30 3.39 35.92
C ARG A 62 5.66 3.44 37.31
N SER A 63 5.59 2.29 37.98
CA SER A 63 5.21 2.20 39.40
C SER A 63 5.63 0.86 40.02
N SER A 64 5.37 0.69 41.31
CA SER A 64 5.22 -0.63 41.94
C SER A 64 3.97 -1.34 41.45
N ALA A 65 3.86 -2.64 41.73
CA ALA A 65 2.59 -3.33 41.68
C ALA A 65 1.65 -2.75 42.75
N PRO A 66 0.33 -2.72 42.51
CA PRO A 66 -0.61 -2.12 43.45
C PRO A 66 -0.69 -2.93 44.76
N TYR A 67 -0.53 -2.22 45.89
CA TYR A 67 -0.46 -2.78 47.25
C TYR A 67 0.71 -3.74 47.50
N TYR A 68 1.83 -3.53 46.81
CA TYR A 68 3.04 -4.28 47.06
C TYR A 68 3.53 -4.17 48.51
N ALA A 69 3.71 -5.32 49.15
CA ALA A 69 4.14 -5.46 50.55
C ALA A 69 5.37 -6.38 50.70
N GLY A 70 6.29 -6.37 49.73
CA GLY A 70 7.58 -7.07 49.85
C GLY A 70 7.68 -8.46 49.22
N GLN A 71 6.60 -8.97 48.60
CA GLN A 71 6.63 -10.20 47.80
C GLN A 71 5.90 -9.97 46.48
N ASP A 72 6.35 -10.61 45.41
CA ASP A 72 5.76 -10.46 44.08
C ASP A 72 4.28 -10.91 44.02
N SER A 73 3.87 -11.82 44.91
CA SER A 73 2.48 -12.24 45.14
C SER A 73 1.63 -11.19 45.85
N HIS A 74 2.25 -10.21 46.53
CA HIS A 74 1.54 -9.11 47.17
C HIS A 74 1.16 -8.07 46.11
N GLN A 75 0.07 -8.34 45.39
CA GLN A 75 -0.50 -7.41 44.43
C GLN A 75 -2.01 -7.61 44.37
N LYS A 76 -2.76 -6.50 44.37
CA LYS A 76 -4.23 -6.53 44.32
C LYS A 76 -4.76 -5.38 43.49
N ILE A 77 -5.65 -5.67 42.55
CA ILE A 77 -6.40 -4.64 41.84
C ILE A 77 -7.65 -4.33 42.64
N THR A 78 -7.81 -3.07 43.04
CA THR A 78 -8.98 -2.56 43.78
C THR A 78 -9.72 -1.51 42.95
N PRO A 79 -10.97 -1.15 43.28
CA PRO A 79 -11.66 -0.03 42.65
C PRO A 79 -10.85 1.27 42.70
N GLU A 80 -10.12 1.51 43.79
CA GLU A 80 -9.22 2.65 43.97
C GLU A 80 -8.03 2.58 43.00
N THR A 81 -7.50 1.37 42.76
CA THR A 81 -6.46 1.14 41.74
C THR A 81 -6.97 1.50 40.36
N ILE A 82 -8.16 1.02 39.97
CA ILE A 82 -8.75 1.33 38.66
C ILE A 82 -9.03 2.84 38.51
N ALA A 83 -9.54 3.48 39.56
CA ALA A 83 -9.76 4.92 39.58
C ALA A 83 -8.46 5.70 39.38
N ALA A 84 -7.37 5.30 40.07
CA ALA A 84 -6.05 5.90 39.91
C ALA A 84 -5.51 5.73 38.48
N LEU A 85 -5.59 4.51 37.92
CA LEU A 85 -5.15 4.23 36.54
C LEU A 85 -5.90 5.09 35.52
N LYS A 86 -7.23 5.17 35.63
CA LYS A 86 -8.06 6.01 34.74
C LYS A 86 -7.76 7.50 34.89
N LYS A 87 -7.56 7.98 36.12
CA LYS A 87 -7.18 9.37 36.41
C LYS A 87 -5.87 9.75 35.72
N HIS A 88 -4.93 8.82 35.63
CA HIS A 88 -3.65 9.01 34.94
C HIS A 88 -3.69 8.66 33.45
N GLY A 89 -4.86 8.37 32.88
CA GLY A 89 -5.01 8.03 31.47
C GLY A 89 -4.33 6.71 31.08
N VAL A 90 -4.09 5.80 32.03
CA VAL A 90 -3.45 4.51 31.76
C VAL A 90 -4.44 3.59 31.08
N THR A 91 -4.11 3.19 29.85
CA THR A 91 -4.92 2.26 29.02
C THR A 91 -4.21 0.94 28.77
N HIS A 92 -2.91 0.86 29.05
CA HIS A 92 -2.12 -0.35 28.89
C HIS A 92 -1.12 -0.54 30.03
N ILE A 93 -0.93 -1.78 30.47
CA ILE A 93 0.02 -2.15 31.52
C ILE A 93 0.94 -3.27 31.03
N ILE A 94 2.24 -3.10 31.27
CA ILE A 94 3.26 -4.15 31.10
C ILE A 94 3.74 -4.57 32.50
N SER A 95 3.51 -5.83 32.86
CA SER A 95 3.90 -6.37 34.17
C SER A 95 5.14 -7.25 34.05
N ALA A 96 6.26 -6.79 34.61
CA ALA A 96 7.52 -7.51 34.76
C ALA A 96 7.62 -8.26 36.10
N ASN A 97 6.50 -8.47 36.80
CA ASN A 97 6.43 -9.19 38.06
C ASN A 97 6.54 -10.72 37.83
N ALA A 98 7.13 -11.50 38.74
CA ALA A 98 7.23 -12.95 38.58
C ALA A 98 5.85 -13.64 38.50
N GLU A 99 4.85 -13.06 39.16
CA GLU A 99 3.45 -13.49 39.16
C GLU A 99 2.60 -12.73 38.12
N ALA A 100 3.22 -12.19 37.06
CA ALA A 100 2.50 -11.41 36.05
C ALA A 100 1.34 -12.17 35.39
N ASN A 101 1.33 -13.51 35.42
CA ASN A 101 0.27 -14.35 34.88
C ASN A 101 -0.95 -14.53 35.80
N ASN A 102 -1.06 -13.80 36.90
CA ASN A 102 -2.22 -13.87 37.79
C ASN A 102 -3.54 -13.56 37.04
N GLU A 103 -4.46 -14.53 37.02
CA GLU A 103 -5.72 -14.44 36.28
C GLU A 103 -6.72 -13.44 36.87
N GLU A 104 -6.70 -13.22 38.18
CA GLU A 104 -7.57 -12.23 38.83
C GLU A 104 -7.22 -10.80 38.40
N ILE A 105 -5.91 -10.51 38.29
CA ILE A 105 -5.41 -9.21 37.81
C ILE A 105 -5.77 -9.00 36.35
N LYS A 106 -5.52 -10.01 35.49
CA LYS A 106 -5.88 -9.96 34.07
C LYS A 106 -7.36 -9.65 33.90
N LYS A 107 -8.23 -10.36 34.63
CA LYS A 107 -9.67 -10.18 34.57
C LYS A 107 -10.09 -8.78 35.04
N ALA A 108 -9.59 -8.32 36.19
CA ALA A 108 -9.95 -7.02 36.75
C ALA A 108 -9.55 -5.85 35.82
N LEU A 109 -8.38 -5.93 35.19
CA LEU A 109 -7.93 -4.91 34.23
C LEU A 109 -8.73 -4.95 32.92
N ALA A 110 -9.03 -6.16 32.41
CA ALA A 110 -9.84 -6.33 31.22
C ALA A 110 -11.28 -5.78 31.41
N GLU A 111 -11.90 -6.04 32.56
CA GLU A 111 -13.22 -5.49 32.92
C GLU A 111 -13.21 -3.95 33.03
N ALA A 112 -12.04 -3.36 33.34
CA ALA A 112 -11.85 -1.92 33.37
C ALA A 112 -11.52 -1.29 32.00
N GLY A 113 -11.36 -2.10 30.95
CA GLY A 113 -10.95 -1.67 29.61
C GLY A 113 -9.46 -1.33 29.49
N ILE A 114 -8.61 -1.91 30.34
CA ILE A 114 -7.17 -1.67 30.36
C ILE A 114 -6.45 -2.91 29.81
N THR A 115 -5.70 -2.75 28.73
CA THR A 115 -4.90 -3.83 28.14
C THR A 115 -3.78 -4.25 29.09
N TYR A 116 -3.49 -5.54 29.20
CA TYR A 116 -2.47 -6.06 30.12
C TYR A 116 -1.55 -7.06 29.43
N THR A 117 -0.24 -6.78 29.49
CA THR A 117 0.83 -7.59 28.91
C THR A 117 1.67 -8.24 30.01
N PRO A 118 1.50 -9.55 30.26
CA PRO A 118 2.30 -10.27 31.25
C PRO A 118 3.67 -10.66 30.70
N LEU A 119 4.73 -10.20 31.39
CA LEU A 119 6.12 -10.58 31.16
C LEU A 119 6.70 -11.15 32.46
N PRO A 120 6.44 -12.44 32.77
CA PRO A 120 6.89 -13.02 34.03
C PRO A 120 8.41 -13.09 34.11
N VAL A 121 9.03 -12.14 34.81
CA VAL A 121 10.47 -12.10 35.06
C VAL A 121 10.70 -12.44 36.53
N GLN A 122 11.37 -13.58 36.78
CA GLN A 122 11.75 -13.99 38.13
C GLN A 122 12.55 -12.89 38.83
N ASP A 123 12.37 -12.77 40.14
CA ASP A 123 13.04 -11.72 40.91
C ASP A 123 14.57 -11.81 40.78
N PHE A 124 15.23 -10.64 40.71
CA PHE A 124 16.66 -10.47 40.42
C PHE A 124 17.19 -11.00 39.08
N LYS A 125 16.35 -11.62 38.24
CA LYS A 125 16.74 -12.00 36.87
C LYS A 125 16.52 -10.84 35.90
N ALA A 126 17.23 -10.93 34.78
CA ALA A 126 17.04 -10.03 33.65
C ALA A 126 15.91 -10.55 32.77
N ALA A 127 15.10 -9.63 32.22
CA ALA A 127 14.25 -9.97 31.09
C ALA A 127 15.12 -10.37 29.89
N THR A 128 14.63 -11.27 29.06
CA THR A 128 15.35 -11.75 27.88
C THR A 128 15.25 -10.74 26.72
N GLN A 129 16.06 -10.94 25.67
CA GLN A 129 15.94 -10.13 24.44
C GLN A 129 14.56 -10.25 23.79
N ASP A 130 13.93 -11.43 23.89
CA ASP A 130 12.57 -11.67 23.40
C ASP A 130 11.54 -10.96 24.27
N ASP A 131 11.74 -10.90 25.59
CA ASP A 131 10.87 -10.13 26.48
C ASP A 131 10.96 -8.63 26.18
N PHE A 132 12.14 -8.11 25.85
CA PHE A 132 12.29 -6.71 25.40
C PHE A 132 11.53 -6.46 24.10
N GLN A 133 11.63 -7.37 23.14
CA GLN A 133 10.87 -7.24 21.88
C GLN A 133 9.36 -7.29 22.13
N ARG A 134 8.88 -8.25 22.94
CA ARG A 134 7.47 -8.36 23.30
C ARG A 134 6.95 -7.13 24.04
N ALA A 135 7.75 -6.55 24.95
CA ALA A 135 7.42 -5.30 25.63
C ALA A 135 7.27 -4.15 24.63
N TRP A 136 8.20 -4.04 23.68
CA TRP A 136 8.18 -3.01 22.64
C TRP A 136 6.98 -3.15 21.71
N ASP A 137 6.72 -4.35 21.19
CA ASP A 137 5.60 -4.62 20.30
C ASP A 137 4.26 -4.30 21.00
N ALA A 138 4.12 -4.69 22.28
CA ALA A 138 2.95 -4.37 23.08
C ALA A 138 2.80 -2.86 23.35
N PHE A 139 3.90 -2.16 23.62
CA PHE A 139 3.91 -0.70 23.79
C PHE A 139 3.47 0.00 22.50
N VAL A 140 4.05 -0.35 21.35
CA VAL A 140 3.70 0.22 20.04
C VAL A 140 2.23 -0.05 19.70
N SER A 141 1.74 -1.27 19.92
CA SER A 141 0.34 -1.64 19.62
C SER A 141 -0.70 -0.87 20.43
N ASN A 142 -0.30 -0.29 21.57
CA ASN A 142 -1.18 0.49 22.45
C ASN A 142 -0.87 1.99 22.44
N ARG A 143 0.11 2.44 21.65
CA ARG A 143 0.53 3.84 21.53
C ARG A 143 -0.64 4.70 21.02
N GLY A 144 -0.80 5.92 21.56
CA GLY A 144 -1.85 6.86 21.16
C GLY A 144 -3.26 6.57 21.71
N THR A 145 -3.45 5.44 22.41
CA THR A 145 -4.72 5.14 23.11
C THR A 145 -4.78 5.74 24.53
N GLY A 146 -3.61 6.09 25.08
CA GLY A 146 -3.39 6.56 26.44
C GLY A 146 -1.98 6.18 26.91
N ALA A 147 -1.73 6.30 28.22
CA ALA A 147 -0.44 5.99 28.81
C ALA A 147 -0.23 4.48 28.98
N THR A 148 1.00 4.01 28.70
CA THR A 148 1.46 2.68 29.09
C THR A 148 2.17 2.74 30.44
N LEU A 149 1.75 1.92 31.41
CA LEU A 149 2.38 1.78 32.71
C LEU A 149 3.20 0.50 32.80
N VAL A 150 4.46 0.60 33.23
CA VAL A 150 5.31 -0.56 33.51
C VAL A 150 5.47 -0.76 35.02
N TRP A 151 5.25 -1.98 35.50
CA TRP A 151 5.52 -2.30 36.91
C TRP A 151 6.20 -3.67 37.10
N CYS A 152 6.75 -3.86 38.28
CA CYS A 152 7.13 -5.15 38.88
C CYS A 152 6.66 -5.10 40.34
N GLY A 153 7.10 -5.99 41.23
CA GLY A 153 6.76 -5.88 42.66
C GLY A 153 7.06 -4.49 43.23
N TYR A 154 8.33 -4.14 43.38
CA TYR A 154 8.74 -2.87 43.97
C TYR A 154 8.69 -1.68 43.01
N GLY A 155 8.78 -1.88 41.70
CA GLY A 155 8.85 -0.79 40.72
C GLY A 155 10.26 -0.33 40.34
N HIS A 156 11.30 -0.96 40.89
CA HIS A 156 12.71 -0.82 40.47
C HIS A 156 13.23 -2.17 39.91
N GLY A 157 14.49 -2.21 39.48
CA GLY A 157 15.14 -3.43 38.98
C GLY A 157 14.53 -3.87 37.65
N ARG A 158 13.56 -4.79 37.70
CA ARG A 158 12.84 -5.30 36.52
C ARG A 158 12.05 -4.21 35.79
N THR A 159 11.34 -3.34 36.52
CA THR A 159 10.66 -2.18 35.93
C THR A 159 11.66 -1.25 35.25
N GLY A 160 12.75 -0.91 35.93
CA GLY A 160 13.82 -0.08 35.38
C GLY A 160 14.44 -0.66 34.11
N THR A 161 14.58 -1.99 34.08
CA THR A 161 15.11 -2.73 32.94
C THR A 161 14.18 -2.62 31.73
N ILE A 162 12.88 -2.87 31.90
CA ILE A 162 11.91 -2.74 30.80
C ILE A 162 11.78 -1.28 30.34
N ILE A 163 11.75 -0.30 31.25
CA ILE A 163 11.72 1.11 30.87
C ILE A 163 12.94 1.50 30.03
N SER A 164 14.15 1.09 30.44
CA SER A 164 15.37 1.37 29.67
C SER A 164 15.30 0.75 28.28
N ALA A 165 14.82 -0.50 28.16
CA ALA A 165 14.65 -1.15 26.87
C ALA A 165 13.65 -0.40 25.96
N LEU A 166 12.51 0.04 26.49
CA LEU A 166 11.52 0.81 25.73
C LEU A 166 12.06 2.17 25.27
N GLN A 167 12.84 2.87 26.11
CA GLN A 167 13.51 4.11 25.72
C GLN A 167 14.54 3.87 24.61
N MET A 168 15.34 2.80 24.71
CA MET A 168 16.30 2.42 23.67
C MET A 168 15.62 2.14 22.33
N PHE A 169 14.53 1.37 22.32
CA PHE A 169 13.75 1.15 21.12
C PHE A 169 13.13 2.44 20.57
N ALA A 170 12.60 3.33 21.43
CA ALA A 170 12.03 4.60 21.02
C ALA A 170 13.07 5.58 20.43
N GLU A 171 14.30 5.55 20.91
CA GLU A 171 15.41 6.29 20.29
C GLU A 171 15.88 5.66 18.99
N HIS A 172 15.99 4.34 18.93
CA HIS A 172 16.33 3.61 17.71
C HIS A 172 15.31 3.85 16.59
N GLU A 173 14.01 3.80 16.91
CA GLU A 173 12.90 4.12 16.01
C GLU A 173 13.03 5.54 15.42
N ARG A 174 13.54 6.50 16.20
CA ARG A 174 13.79 7.88 15.75
C ARG A 174 15.16 8.08 15.09
N GLY A 175 15.98 7.03 14.97
CA GLY A 175 17.36 7.13 14.48
C GLY A 175 18.29 7.94 15.40
N GLN A 176 17.97 8.01 16.68
CA GLN A 176 18.65 8.82 17.71
C GLN A 176 19.30 7.97 18.81
N LEU A 177 19.44 6.65 18.62
CA LEU A 177 19.98 5.75 19.63
C LEU A 177 21.34 6.25 20.13
N HIS A 178 21.37 6.76 21.36
CA HIS A 178 22.60 7.19 21.99
C HIS A 178 23.31 5.99 22.63
N THR A 179 24.54 6.21 23.09
CA THR A 179 25.27 5.19 23.84
C THR A 179 24.80 5.18 25.29
N TRP A 180 24.01 4.18 25.67
CA TRP A 180 23.51 3.97 27.02
C TRP A 180 24.64 3.53 27.95
N SER A 181 24.83 4.30 29.02
CA SER A 181 25.86 4.12 30.03
C SER A 181 25.30 3.53 31.33
N ARG A 182 26.20 3.15 32.23
CA ARG A 182 25.83 2.74 33.59
C ARG A 182 24.99 3.79 34.32
N SER A 183 25.29 5.08 34.12
CA SER A 183 24.55 6.16 34.74
C SER A 183 23.10 6.22 34.25
N ASP A 184 22.84 5.87 33.00
CA ASP A 184 21.49 5.87 32.41
C ASP A 184 20.66 4.73 33.01
N TYR A 185 21.27 3.56 33.20
CA TYR A 185 20.66 2.44 33.90
C TYR A 185 20.38 2.76 35.37
N ASP A 186 21.29 3.44 36.06
CA ASP A 186 21.10 3.85 37.45
C ASP A 186 19.97 4.88 37.61
N ARG A 187 19.83 5.82 36.68
CA ARG A 187 18.70 6.77 36.62
C ARG A 187 17.36 6.07 36.46
N ASN A 188 17.33 4.94 35.75
CA ASN A 188 16.15 4.09 35.63
C ASN A 188 16.00 3.05 36.74
N HIS A 189 16.85 3.08 37.77
CA HIS A 189 16.82 2.14 38.89
C HIS A 189 17.02 0.67 38.48
N VAL A 190 17.85 0.39 37.47
CA VAL A 190 18.27 -0.97 37.11
C VAL A 190 19.21 -1.51 38.19
N GLU A 191 18.92 -2.70 38.71
CA GLU A 191 19.44 -3.14 40.01
C GLU A 191 20.65 -4.07 39.89
N THR A 192 20.61 -5.06 39.00
CA THR A 192 21.64 -6.10 38.95
C THR A 192 22.59 -5.97 37.76
N ALA A 193 23.79 -6.52 37.87
CA ALA A 193 24.73 -6.60 36.74
C ALA A 193 24.16 -7.42 35.57
N GLY A 194 23.38 -8.47 35.87
CA GLY A 194 22.70 -9.27 34.84
C GLY A 194 21.68 -8.46 34.04
N GLN A 195 20.90 -7.59 34.69
CA GLN A 195 19.95 -6.70 34.00
C GLN A 195 20.67 -5.70 33.09
N ARG A 196 21.78 -5.12 33.57
CA ARG A 196 22.60 -4.19 32.77
C ARG A 196 23.23 -4.90 31.57
N SER A 197 23.76 -6.10 31.75
CA SER A 197 24.33 -6.89 30.66
C SER A 197 23.29 -7.26 29.58
N ALA A 198 22.04 -7.54 29.98
CA ALA A 198 20.95 -7.74 29.03
C ALA A 198 20.64 -6.47 28.22
N LEU A 199 20.64 -5.30 28.86
CA LEU A 199 20.45 -4.01 28.17
C LEU A 199 21.64 -3.66 27.25
N GLU A 200 22.87 -3.98 27.65
CA GLU A 200 24.05 -3.83 26.79
C GLU A 200 23.96 -4.71 25.54
N THR A 201 23.46 -5.94 25.70
CA THR A 201 23.19 -6.84 24.56
C THR A 201 22.13 -6.26 23.62
N LEU A 202 21.05 -5.69 24.18
CA LEU A 202 20.02 -5.01 23.39
C LEU A 202 20.60 -3.81 22.63
N GLN A 203 21.43 -3.01 23.31
CA GLN A 203 22.10 -1.86 22.72
C GLN A 203 22.93 -2.25 21.50
N GLN A 204 23.76 -3.29 21.63
CA GLN A 204 24.61 -3.78 20.54
C GLN A 204 23.76 -4.27 19.35
N ARG A 205 22.67 -4.99 19.63
CA ARG A 205 21.73 -5.44 18.61
C ARG A 205 21.17 -4.25 17.82
N LEU A 206 20.59 -3.27 18.52
CA LEU A 206 20.00 -2.08 17.90
C LEU A 206 21.01 -1.19 17.17
N GLN A 207 22.29 -1.17 17.59
CA GLN A 207 23.34 -0.45 16.87
C GLN A 207 23.77 -1.16 15.56
N SER A 208 23.63 -2.48 15.50
CA SER A 208 23.96 -3.29 14.32
C SER A 208 22.83 -3.37 13.31
N GLU A 209 21.59 -3.13 13.74
CA GLU A 209 20.42 -3.06 12.89
C GLU A 209 20.36 -1.68 12.21
N PRO A 210 20.16 -1.61 10.88
CA PRO A 210 19.85 -0.33 10.26
C PRO A 210 18.54 0.17 10.88
N ALA A 211 18.50 1.43 11.31
CA ALA A 211 17.27 2.12 11.73
C ALA A 211 16.31 2.20 10.52
N GLN A 212 15.66 1.08 10.24
CA GLN A 212 14.59 0.95 9.27
C GLN A 212 13.32 1.22 10.04
N PRO A 213 12.43 2.11 9.55
CA PRO A 213 11.07 2.12 10.05
C PRO A 213 10.53 0.69 9.96
N PRO A 214 9.79 0.19 10.96
CA PRO A 214 9.19 -1.14 10.87
C PRO A 214 8.42 -1.23 9.55
N ALA A 215 8.64 -2.32 8.82
CA ALA A 215 7.92 -2.55 7.57
C ALA A 215 6.42 -2.51 7.85
N LEU A 216 5.66 -1.82 6.98
CA LEU A 216 4.21 -1.89 7.04
C LEU A 216 3.78 -3.35 6.91
N THR A 217 2.97 -3.84 7.84
CA THR A 217 2.34 -5.15 7.71
C THR A 217 1.40 -5.14 6.50
N GLU A 218 1.02 -6.32 6.02
CA GLU A 218 0.03 -6.45 4.94
C GLU A 218 -1.30 -5.77 5.31
N TYR A 219 -1.78 -6.00 6.55
CA TYR A 219 -2.98 -5.34 7.07
C TYR A 219 -2.85 -3.80 7.11
N GLN A 220 -1.70 -3.26 7.54
CA GLN A 220 -1.47 -1.81 7.53
C GLN A 220 -1.37 -1.26 6.10
N THR A 221 -0.80 -2.03 5.17
CA THR A 221 -0.73 -1.64 3.75
C THR A 221 -2.14 -1.60 3.16
N ASP A 222 -2.97 -2.59 3.45
CA ASP A 222 -4.37 -2.64 3.01
C ASP A 222 -5.21 -1.53 3.64
N GLY A 223 -5.01 -1.24 4.92
CA GLY A 223 -5.59 -0.09 5.61
C GLY A 223 -5.24 1.22 4.90
N LEU A 224 -3.95 1.47 4.66
CA LEU A 224 -3.49 2.63 3.88
C LEU A 224 -4.15 2.69 2.51
N LEU A 225 -4.19 1.59 1.76
CA LEU A 225 -4.75 1.56 0.41
C LEU A 225 -6.27 1.80 0.39
N SER A 226 -7.00 1.29 1.38
CA SER A 226 -8.44 1.47 1.56
C SER A 226 -8.81 2.83 2.18
N GLY A 227 -7.84 3.56 2.75
CA GLY A 227 -8.07 4.79 3.48
C GLY A 227 -8.49 4.59 4.94
N ASP A 228 -8.36 3.37 5.45
CA ASP A 228 -8.46 3.07 6.88
C ASP A 228 -7.09 3.27 7.54
N PHE A 229 -6.97 4.37 8.25
CA PHE A 229 -5.72 4.75 8.93
C PHE A 229 -5.70 4.34 10.41
N ASN A 230 -6.71 3.57 10.88
CA ASN A 230 -6.79 3.14 12.27
C ASN A 230 -5.62 2.20 12.60
N GLY A 231 -4.91 2.49 13.70
CA GLY A 231 -3.74 1.70 14.12
C GLY A 231 -2.50 1.88 13.23
N ILE A 232 -2.47 2.92 12.39
CA ILE A 232 -1.32 3.26 11.54
C ILE A 232 -0.69 4.56 12.01
N ASP A 233 0.58 4.52 12.43
CA ASP A 233 1.37 5.73 12.59
C ASP A 233 1.72 6.27 11.20
N CYS A 234 1.00 7.30 10.78
CA CYS A 234 1.12 7.86 9.46
C CYS A 234 2.49 8.48 9.15
N SER A 235 3.19 8.98 10.17
CA SER A 235 4.53 9.54 10.00
C SER A 235 5.54 8.43 9.71
N LEU A 236 5.42 7.29 10.42
CA LEU A 236 6.23 6.10 10.19
C LEU A 236 5.87 5.43 8.85
N ALA A 237 4.58 5.37 8.50
CA ALA A 237 4.14 4.85 7.21
C ALA A 237 4.73 5.66 6.05
N LEU A 238 4.67 6.99 6.13
CA LEU A 238 5.29 7.86 5.13
C LEU A 238 6.81 7.68 5.10
N GLY A 239 7.47 7.62 6.26
CA GLY A 239 8.90 7.36 6.37
C GLY A 239 9.31 6.03 5.71
N PHE A 240 8.59 4.95 5.99
CA PHE A 240 8.78 3.64 5.39
C PHE A 240 8.63 3.69 3.87
N VAL A 241 7.53 4.28 3.39
CA VAL A 241 7.22 4.35 1.96
C VAL A 241 8.25 5.23 1.21
N LEU A 242 8.69 6.34 1.80
CA LEU A 242 9.76 7.17 1.22
C LEU A 242 11.09 6.40 1.14
N LEU A 243 11.47 5.63 2.15
CA LEU A 243 12.74 4.91 2.17
C LEU A 243 12.77 3.67 1.27
N ASN A 244 11.65 2.95 1.17
CA ASN A 244 11.59 1.61 0.58
C ASN A 244 10.84 1.53 -0.75
N VAL A 245 9.91 2.45 -1.02
CA VAL A 245 9.07 2.40 -2.22
C VAL A 245 9.51 3.44 -3.25
N THR A 246 9.93 4.64 -2.81
CA THR A 246 10.40 5.64 -3.78
C THR A 246 11.76 5.23 -4.36
N PRO A 247 11.94 5.28 -5.69
CA PRO A 247 13.22 4.93 -6.29
C PRO A 247 14.30 5.87 -5.76
N LYS A 248 15.39 5.27 -5.24
CA LYS A 248 16.62 5.98 -4.84
C LYS A 248 17.23 6.66 -6.05
N THR A 249 16.71 7.82 -6.42
CA THR A 249 17.45 8.72 -7.30
C THR A 249 18.68 9.15 -6.53
N ARG A 250 19.87 8.67 -6.93
CA ARG A 250 21.13 9.32 -6.60
C ARG A 250 21.11 10.71 -7.24
N ARG A 251 20.36 11.64 -6.66
CA ARG A 251 20.73 13.05 -6.76
C ARG A 251 21.86 13.22 -5.77
N SER A 252 23.07 13.33 -6.30
CA SER A 252 24.11 14.09 -5.61
C SER A 252 23.47 15.40 -5.15
N LEU A 253 23.39 15.59 -3.84
CA LEU A 253 23.07 16.90 -3.27
C LEU A 253 24.04 17.91 -3.89
N PRO A 254 23.55 18.99 -4.52
CA PRO A 254 24.43 20.07 -4.95
C PRO A 254 25.14 20.60 -3.71
N GLY A 255 26.48 20.55 -3.72
CA GLY A 255 27.34 21.03 -2.64
C GLY A 255 27.37 22.56 -2.50
N SER A 256 26.20 23.22 -2.45
CA SER A 256 26.12 24.69 -2.30
C SER A 256 25.07 25.15 -1.26
N VAL A 257 24.81 24.36 -0.21
CA VAL A 257 24.07 24.86 0.97
C VAL A 257 25.01 25.21 2.14
N ALA A 258 26.32 25.02 1.97
CA ALA A 258 27.33 25.49 2.90
C ALA A 258 27.75 26.94 2.56
N THR A 259 26.81 27.89 2.55
CA THR A 259 27.02 29.34 2.75
C THR A 259 25.73 30.10 2.42
N LEU A 260 24.78 30.15 3.34
CA LEU A 260 23.85 31.28 3.41
C LEU A 260 23.72 31.71 4.88
N ASN A 261 24.15 32.95 5.09
CA ASN A 261 24.26 33.65 6.35
C ASN A 261 22.97 33.63 7.18
N SER A 262 23.17 33.67 8.49
CA SER A 262 22.18 34.01 9.50
C SER A 262 21.41 35.29 9.13
N ARG A 263 20.18 35.13 8.66
CA ARG A 263 19.13 36.11 8.91
C ARG A 263 18.02 35.37 9.63
N GLN A 264 17.72 35.85 10.84
CA GLN A 264 16.58 35.46 11.64
C GLN A 264 15.32 35.58 10.79
N VAL A 265 14.90 34.47 10.20
CA VAL A 265 13.50 34.25 9.84
C VAL A 265 12.94 33.54 11.05
N THR A 266 12.16 34.28 11.83
CA THR A 266 11.31 33.74 12.87
C THR A 266 10.56 32.56 12.27
N PRO A 267 10.64 31.34 12.84
CA PRO A 267 9.87 30.23 12.32
C PRO A 267 8.41 30.57 12.54
N THR A 268 7.70 30.84 11.46
CA THR A 268 6.24 30.71 11.45
C THR A 268 5.97 29.29 11.96
N PRO A 269 5.09 29.09 12.97
CA PRO A 269 4.78 27.76 13.46
C PRO A 269 4.37 26.90 12.26
N MET A 270 5.14 25.85 11.98
CA MET A 270 4.68 24.80 11.09
C MET A 270 3.42 24.24 11.75
N THR A 271 2.26 24.50 11.16
CA THR A 271 1.04 23.77 11.47
C THR A 271 1.38 22.28 11.43
N PRO A 272 1.01 21.49 12.45
CA PRO A 272 1.19 20.04 12.41
C PRO A 272 0.50 19.54 11.13
N SER A 273 1.23 18.84 10.26
CA SER A 273 0.53 17.97 9.29
C SER A 273 -0.34 17.05 10.14
N SER A 274 -1.65 17.04 9.92
CA SER A 274 -2.48 16.06 10.60
C SER A 274 -1.92 14.69 10.23
N SER A 275 -1.80 13.77 11.19
CA SER A 275 -1.31 12.40 10.94
C SER A 275 -1.92 11.82 9.65
N THR A 276 -3.21 12.04 9.42
CA THR A 276 -3.93 11.67 8.19
C THR A 276 -3.26 12.14 6.88
N GLN A 277 -2.66 13.33 6.80
CA GLN A 277 -1.98 13.81 5.59
C GLN A 277 -0.76 12.97 5.23
N ASP A 278 -0.01 12.49 6.22
CA ASP A 278 1.16 11.65 5.98
C ASP A 278 0.74 10.26 5.48
N CYS A 279 -0.35 9.70 6.01
CA CYS A 279 -0.95 8.46 5.50
C CYS A 279 -1.48 8.64 4.08
N GLU A 280 -2.14 9.76 3.79
CA GLU A 280 -2.62 10.08 2.44
C GLU A 280 -1.47 10.18 1.44
N ARG A 281 -0.37 10.78 1.84
CA ARG A 281 0.84 10.85 1.03
C ARG A 281 1.51 9.50 0.86
N ALA A 282 1.59 8.68 1.90
CA ALA A 282 2.09 7.31 1.84
C ALA A 282 1.24 6.46 0.88
N ARG A 283 -0.08 6.57 1.00
CA ARG A 283 -1.08 5.94 0.12
C ARG A 283 -0.90 6.34 -1.34
N ASP A 284 -0.72 7.63 -1.61
CA ASP A 284 -0.50 8.13 -2.97
C ASP A 284 0.78 7.55 -3.58
N ILE A 285 1.88 7.49 -2.82
CA ILE A 285 3.13 6.87 -3.28
C ILE A 285 2.94 5.37 -3.55
N LEU A 286 2.25 4.65 -2.67
CA LEU A 286 1.95 3.22 -2.85
C LEU A 286 1.12 2.96 -4.10
N ARG A 287 0.05 3.74 -4.32
CA ARG A 287 -0.80 3.65 -5.52
C ARG A 287 -0.02 3.94 -6.80
N ARG A 288 1.03 4.76 -6.74
CA ARG A 288 1.89 5.12 -7.87
C ARG A 288 3.13 4.24 -8.04
N LYS A 289 3.40 3.30 -7.13
CA LYS A 289 4.60 2.43 -7.14
C LYS A 289 4.79 1.75 -8.50
N ASN A 290 3.69 1.29 -9.10
CA ASN A 290 3.68 0.53 -10.34
C ASN A 290 3.24 1.35 -11.56
N VAL A 291 3.31 2.68 -11.48
CA VAL A 291 3.04 3.58 -12.60
C VAL A 291 4.35 3.99 -13.28
N PRO A 292 4.56 3.70 -14.57
CA PRO A 292 5.73 4.15 -15.31
C PRO A 292 5.86 5.68 -15.25
N SER A 293 7.09 6.18 -15.09
CA SER A 293 7.34 7.62 -15.01
C SER A 293 6.76 8.39 -16.21
N VAL A 294 6.86 7.80 -17.40
CA VAL A 294 6.29 8.32 -18.66
C VAL A 294 4.76 8.39 -18.69
N CYS A 295 4.09 7.62 -17.82
CA CYS A 295 2.63 7.51 -17.71
C CYS A 295 2.05 8.18 -16.46
N ARG A 296 2.87 8.88 -15.66
CA ARG A 296 2.35 9.69 -14.53
C ARG A 296 1.45 10.83 -15.01
N THR A 297 1.68 11.28 -16.24
CA THR A 297 0.81 12.21 -16.94
C THR A 297 0.14 11.48 -18.10
N ILE A 298 -1.16 11.67 -18.24
CA ILE A 298 -1.99 11.05 -19.27
C ILE A 298 -2.73 12.12 -20.09
N LYS A 299 -3.03 11.79 -21.34
CA LYS A 299 -3.74 12.62 -22.33
C LYS A 299 -4.65 11.74 -23.19
N ASN A 300 -5.47 12.37 -24.04
CA ASN A 300 -6.35 11.66 -24.99
C ASN A 300 -7.22 10.58 -24.32
N ILE A 301 -7.81 10.91 -23.17
CA ILE A 301 -8.63 9.99 -22.38
C ILE A 301 -9.90 9.61 -23.15
N GLN A 302 -10.25 8.33 -23.12
CA GLN A 302 -11.47 7.78 -23.70
C GLN A 302 -12.15 6.81 -22.72
N LEU A 303 -13.46 6.88 -22.64
CA LEU A 303 -14.28 5.95 -21.87
C LEU A 303 -15.04 5.01 -22.81
N GLY A 304 -14.89 3.71 -22.58
CA GLY A 304 -15.63 2.65 -23.23
C GLY A 304 -16.80 2.17 -22.37
N LEU A 305 -17.94 1.91 -23.01
CA LEU A 305 -19.10 1.28 -22.39
C LEU A 305 -19.64 0.20 -23.33
N ALA A 306 -19.96 -0.98 -22.80
CA ALA A 306 -20.68 -2.03 -23.51
C ALA A 306 -21.90 -2.51 -22.71
N LEU A 307 -23.03 -2.73 -23.41
CA LEU A 307 -24.23 -3.34 -22.84
C LEU A 307 -24.27 -4.83 -23.18
N SER A 308 -24.79 -5.63 -22.26
CA SER A 308 -24.99 -7.05 -22.52
C SER A 308 -25.91 -7.26 -23.74
N ASN A 309 -25.74 -8.38 -24.42
CA ASN A 309 -26.63 -8.81 -25.49
C ASN A 309 -27.82 -9.66 -24.99
N ASP A 310 -28.00 -9.80 -23.68
CA ASP A 310 -29.14 -10.53 -23.11
C ASP A 310 -30.46 -9.82 -23.45
N TYR A 311 -31.57 -10.57 -23.42
CA TYR A 311 -32.91 -9.99 -23.54
C TYR A 311 -33.11 -8.88 -22.50
N TRP A 312 -33.65 -7.73 -22.94
CA TRP A 312 -33.91 -6.52 -22.14
C TRP A 312 -32.68 -5.72 -21.67
N SER A 313 -31.47 -6.03 -22.15
CA SER A 313 -30.25 -5.33 -21.66
C SER A 313 -30.07 -3.90 -22.17
N GLY A 314 -30.81 -3.49 -23.20
CA GLY A 314 -30.83 -2.10 -23.67
C GLY A 314 -31.69 -1.20 -22.78
N THR A 315 -31.73 0.09 -23.07
CA THR A 315 -32.59 1.06 -22.38
C THR A 315 -33.21 2.02 -23.37
N TRP A 316 -34.30 2.67 -22.95
CA TRP A 316 -34.90 3.82 -23.65
C TRP A 316 -34.37 5.16 -23.14
N ASP A 317 -33.56 5.15 -22.08
CA ASP A 317 -32.99 6.33 -21.48
C ASP A 317 -31.81 6.87 -22.29
N ARG A 318 -31.52 8.16 -22.09
CA ARG A 318 -30.23 8.74 -22.43
C ARG A 318 -29.23 8.34 -21.37
N ILE A 319 -28.16 7.68 -21.80
CA ILE A 319 -27.07 7.28 -20.94
C ILE A 319 -25.84 8.16 -21.16
N GLY A 320 -25.13 8.43 -20.08
CA GLY A 320 -23.95 9.26 -20.03
C GLY A 320 -22.96 8.75 -18.99
N ALA A 321 -21.79 9.36 -18.94
CA ALA A 321 -20.81 9.10 -17.91
C ALA A 321 -20.19 10.40 -17.40
N THR A 322 -19.61 10.34 -16.22
CA THR A 322 -18.85 11.43 -15.64
C THR A 322 -17.53 10.87 -15.14
N LEU A 323 -16.42 11.44 -15.63
CA LEU A 323 -15.09 11.24 -15.06
C LEU A 323 -14.82 12.42 -14.14
N GLU A 324 -14.51 12.16 -12.88
CA GLU A 324 -14.23 13.21 -11.91
C GLU A 324 -13.07 12.84 -10.99
N GLY A 325 -12.43 13.87 -10.44
CA GLY A 325 -11.31 13.74 -9.51
C GLY A 325 -10.61 15.08 -9.28
N PRO A 326 -9.39 15.09 -8.73
CA PRO A 326 -8.63 16.31 -8.44
C PRO A 326 -8.37 17.20 -9.66
N ALA A 327 -8.36 16.65 -10.88
CA ALA A 327 -8.16 17.42 -12.11
C ALA A 327 -9.43 18.15 -12.61
N GLY A 328 -10.60 17.86 -12.02
CA GLY A 328 -11.87 18.45 -12.42
C GLY A 328 -12.90 17.39 -12.83
N LYS A 329 -13.78 17.76 -13.77
CA LYS A 329 -14.94 16.94 -14.16
C LYS A 329 -15.17 16.96 -15.66
N ALA A 330 -15.24 15.78 -16.27
CA ALA A 330 -15.66 15.59 -17.66
C ALA A 330 -17.01 14.87 -17.69
N VAL A 331 -18.02 15.48 -18.33
CA VAL A 331 -19.34 14.86 -18.54
C VAL A 331 -19.44 14.41 -19.98
N LEU A 332 -19.71 13.13 -20.18
CA LEU A 332 -19.78 12.45 -21.48
C LEU A 332 -21.21 12.06 -21.78
N HIS A 333 -21.68 12.37 -22.98
CA HIS A 333 -22.88 11.77 -23.56
C HIS A 333 -22.45 10.50 -24.31
N LEU A 334 -23.10 9.37 -24.04
CA LEU A 334 -22.75 8.09 -24.66
C LEU A 334 -23.77 7.67 -25.73
N ALA A 335 -25.06 7.69 -25.39
CA ALA A 335 -26.13 7.30 -26.32
C ALA A 335 -27.51 7.77 -25.86
N ASN A 336 -28.47 7.80 -26.79
CA ASN A 336 -29.89 7.96 -26.52
C ASN A 336 -30.63 6.67 -26.86
N GLY A 337 -31.17 5.99 -25.86
CA GLY A 337 -31.94 4.76 -26.03
C GLY A 337 -31.18 3.60 -26.71
N PRO A 338 -29.96 3.23 -26.27
CA PRO A 338 -29.19 2.16 -26.90
C PRO A 338 -29.85 0.78 -26.76
N SER A 339 -29.86 0.03 -27.86
CA SER A 339 -30.26 -1.38 -27.86
C SER A 339 -29.27 -2.26 -27.08
N ARG A 340 -29.71 -3.48 -26.73
CA ARG A 340 -28.81 -4.53 -26.22
C ARG A 340 -27.62 -4.77 -27.17
N GLY A 341 -26.47 -5.16 -26.63
CA GLY A 341 -25.23 -5.35 -27.40
C GLY A 341 -24.58 -4.04 -27.90
N PHE A 342 -25.11 -2.87 -27.51
CA PHE A 342 -24.49 -1.59 -27.83
C PHE A 342 -23.10 -1.46 -27.21
N SER A 343 -22.15 -0.89 -27.96
CA SER A 343 -20.81 -0.57 -27.49
C SER A 343 -20.32 0.74 -28.11
N THR A 344 -19.69 1.60 -27.32
CA THR A 344 -19.08 2.85 -27.79
C THR A 344 -17.81 3.20 -27.02
N TRP A 345 -16.98 4.06 -27.64
CA TRP A 345 -15.85 4.74 -27.01
C TRP A 345 -16.02 6.25 -27.19
N GLU A 346 -16.12 6.98 -26.09
CA GLU A 346 -16.25 8.44 -26.11
C GLU A 346 -14.96 9.13 -25.69
N LYS A 347 -14.52 10.10 -26.50
CA LYS A 347 -13.30 10.89 -26.23
C LYS A 347 -13.60 12.07 -25.32
N VAL A 348 -12.79 12.23 -24.29
CA VAL A 348 -12.85 13.38 -23.40
C VAL A 348 -12.27 14.62 -24.07
N ASN A 349 -13.01 15.73 -24.02
CA ASN A 349 -12.45 17.04 -24.33
C ASN A 349 -11.62 17.53 -23.13
N MET A 350 -10.32 17.22 -23.15
CA MET A 350 -9.38 17.48 -22.06
C MET A 350 -9.36 18.96 -21.66
N LYS A 351 -9.17 19.86 -22.64
CA LYS A 351 -9.07 21.29 -22.41
C LYS A 351 -10.34 21.88 -21.80
N ALA A 352 -11.50 21.49 -22.31
CA ALA A 352 -12.78 21.98 -21.80
C ALA A 352 -13.12 21.42 -20.41
N SER A 353 -12.75 20.18 -20.13
CA SER A 353 -13.13 19.48 -18.89
C SER A 353 -12.17 19.75 -17.72
N PHE A 354 -10.87 19.86 -18.00
CA PHE A 354 -9.81 19.93 -17.00
C PHE A 354 -8.91 21.18 -17.13
N GLY A 355 -9.16 22.05 -18.12
CA GLY A 355 -8.35 23.24 -18.38
C GLY A 355 -6.96 22.96 -19.01
N SER A 356 -6.62 21.69 -19.22
CA SER A 356 -5.31 21.22 -19.71
C SER A 356 -5.46 20.12 -20.76
N GLU A 357 -4.49 19.97 -21.66
CA GLU A 357 -4.43 18.87 -22.63
C GLU A 357 -3.96 17.54 -22.01
N SER A 358 -3.42 17.60 -20.80
CA SER A 358 -2.95 16.45 -20.05
C SER A 358 -3.15 16.65 -18.55
N ILE A 359 -3.30 15.55 -17.82
CA ILE A 359 -3.53 15.55 -16.37
C ILE A 359 -2.64 14.50 -15.70
N ASP A 360 -2.46 14.61 -14.40
CA ASP A 360 -1.90 13.52 -13.59
C ASP A 360 -2.79 12.28 -13.70
N ILE A 361 -2.20 11.08 -13.71
CA ILE A 361 -2.95 9.81 -13.80
C ILE A 361 -3.92 9.60 -12.62
N GLY A 362 -3.61 10.18 -11.45
CA GLY A 362 -4.52 10.23 -10.30
C GLY A 362 -5.49 11.42 -10.32
N GLY A 363 -5.52 12.19 -11.41
CA GLY A 363 -6.41 13.34 -11.59
C GLY A 363 -7.88 12.96 -11.78
N ILE A 364 -8.15 11.69 -12.10
CA ILE A 364 -9.48 11.08 -12.12
C ILE A 364 -9.48 9.97 -11.08
N ASP A 365 -10.42 10.02 -10.15
CA ASP A 365 -10.57 9.01 -9.10
C ASP A 365 -11.95 8.32 -9.12
N LYS A 366 -12.88 8.80 -9.96
CA LYS A 366 -14.23 8.26 -10.08
C LYS A 366 -14.73 8.21 -11.53
N ILE A 367 -15.44 7.12 -11.82
CA ILE A 367 -16.27 6.94 -13.02
C ILE A 367 -17.72 6.80 -12.55
N THR A 368 -18.58 7.72 -12.94
CA THR A 368 -20.00 7.70 -12.60
C THR A 368 -20.84 7.51 -13.86
N LEU A 369 -21.58 6.42 -13.95
CA LEU A 369 -22.59 6.22 -15.00
C LEU A 369 -23.85 7.01 -14.65
N ASN A 370 -24.45 7.62 -15.66
CA ASN A 370 -25.64 8.43 -15.50
C ASN A 370 -26.73 8.03 -16.50
N ALA A 371 -27.98 8.18 -16.09
CA ALA A 371 -29.15 8.01 -16.95
C ALA A 371 -30.08 9.21 -16.84
N ALA A 372 -30.88 9.44 -17.86
CA ALA A 372 -32.00 10.38 -17.85
C ALA A 372 -33.08 9.87 -18.82
N GLY A 373 -34.33 9.86 -18.39
CA GLY A 373 -35.45 9.58 -19.27
C GLY A 373 -35.53 10.58 -20.41
N VAL A 374 -35.99 10.12 -21.57
CA VAL A 374 -36.21 10.95 -22.76
C VAL A 374 -37.68 10.90 -23.12
N PHE A 375 -38.26 12.06 -23.45
CA PHE A 375 -39.64 12.13 -23.95
C PHE A 375 -39.70 11.61 -25.39
N SER A 376 -40.58 10.63 -25.65
CA SER A 376 -40.80 10.11 -27.01
C SER A 376 -42.04 10.74 -27.64
N VAL A 377 -41.83 11.64 -28.59
CA VAL A 377 -42.91 12.29 -29.37
C VAL A 377 -43.68 11.27 -30.22
N ILE A 378 -43.03 10.18 -30.63
CA ILE A 378 -43.60 9.16 -31.53
C ILE A 378 -44.56 8.22 -30.77
N ARG A 379 -44.45 8.12 -29.44
CA ARG A 379 -45.24 7.19 -28.62
C ARG A 379 -46.17 7.89 -27.62
N GLU A 380 -46.17 9.23 -27.58
CA GLU A 380 -46.89 10.04 -26.57
C GLU A 380 -46.74 9.47 -25.14
N SER A 381 -45.56 8.93 -24.83
CA SER A 381 -45.35 8.11 -23.62
C SER A 381 -44.41 8.81 -22.65
N ASN A 382 -44.76 8.72 -21.36
CA ASN A 382 -43.92 9.17 -20.26
C ASN A 382 -42.53 8.49 -20.27
N PRO A 383 -41.51 9.13 -19.68
CA PRO A 383 -40.15 8.60 -19.60
C PRO A 383 -40.15 7.23 -18.93
N THR A 384 -39.43 6.30 -19.54
CA THR A 384 -39.47 4.88 -19.18
C THR A 384 -38.56 4.53 -18.02
N ASN A 385 -37.41 5.22 -17.88
CA ASN A 385 -36.49 5.06 -16.75
C ASN A 385 -36.21 3.58 -16.44
N ASP A 386 -35.99 2.80 -17.51
CA ASP A 386 -35.86 1.36 -17.44
C ASP A 386 -34.47 0.94 -16.98
N GLN A 387 -34.36 -0.33 -16.59
CA GLN A 387 -33.08 -0.90 -16.24
C GLN A 387 -32.37 -1.39 -17.50
N TRP A 388 -31.05 -1.30 -17.49
CA TRP A 388 -30.15 -1.79 -18.53
C TRP A 388 -28.98 -2.54 -17.93
N LYS A 389 -28.45 -3.50 -18.67
CA LYS A 389 -27.36 -4.36 -18.20
C LYS A 389 -26.04 -3.92 -18.79
N VAL A 390 -25.18 -3.36 -17.96
CA VAL A 390 -23.80 -3.03 -18.32
C VAL A 390 -22.98 -4.31 -18.33
N GLN A 391 -22.35 -4.59 -19.47
CA GLN A 391 -21.39 -5.68 -19.61
C GLN A 391 -20.00 -5.21 -19.20
N ASP A 392 -19.53 -4.11 -19.80
CA ASP A 392 -18.17 -3.61 -19.63
C ASP A 392 -18.16 -2.09 -19.42
N VAL A 393 -17.28 -1.63 -18.54
CA VAL A 393 -16.83 -0.24 -18.47
C VAL A 393 -15.31 -0.26 -18.58
N GLN A 394 -14.74 0.57 -19.45
CA GLN A 394 -13.30 0.63 -19.68
C GLN A 394 -12.86 2.08 -19.78
N ILE A 395 -11.63 2.38 -19.37
CA ILE A 395 -11.01 3.68 -19.63
C ILE A 395 -9.63 3.47 -20.21
N ARG A 396 -9.28 4.27 -21.21
CA ARG A 396 -7.94 4.27 -21.82
C ARG A 396 -7.43 5.67 -22.04
N ALA A 397 -6.12 5.80 -22.05
CA ALA A 397 -5.43 7.06 -22.27
C ALA A 397 -4.09 6.82 -22.96
N GLU A 398 -3.55 7.88 -23.55
CA GLU A 398 -2.14 7.94 -23.95
C GLU A 398 -1.33 8.50 -22.79
N CYS A 399 -0.13 7.99 -22.60
CA CYS A 399 0.82 8.59 -21.66
C CYS A 399 1.40 9.89 -22.24
N ALA A 400 2.18 10.63 -21.45
CA ALA A 400 2.88 11.82 -21.96
C ALA A 400 3.72 11.45 -23.19
N ASP A 401 4.39 10.30 -23.09
CA ASP A 401 5.04 9.61 -24.20
C ASP A 401 4.01 8.81 -25.03
N PRO A 402 3.85 9.11 -26.34
CA PRO A 402 2.86 8.44 -27.19
C PRO A 402 3.17 6.96 -27.46
N ASP A 403 4.41 6.51 -27.22
CA ASP A 403 4.78 5.09 -27.37
C ASP A 403 4.23 4.22 -26.22
N PHE A 404 3.58 4.84 -25.24
CA PHE A 404 3.02 4.22 -24.06
C PHE A 404 1.53 4.51 -23.95
N LYS A 405 0.77 3.45 -23.70
CA LYS A 405 -0.68 3.51 -23.51
C LYS A 405 -1.03 3.02 -22.11
N ALA A 406 -2.03 3.66 -21.53
CA ALA A 406 -2.59 3.28 -20.25
C ALA A 406 -4.05 2.84 -20.45
N LYS A 407 -4.46 1.80 -19.76
CA LYS A 407 -5.86 1.36 -19.72
C LYS A 407 -6.23 0.81 -18.36
N ASP A 408 -7.49 0.91 -17.98
CA ASP A 408 -8.06 0.21 -16.85
C ASP A 408 -9.26 -0.60 -17.36
N ASP A 409 -9.12 -1.93 -17.20
CA ASP A 409 -10.06 -2.95 -17.62
C ASP A 409 -10.70 -3.67 -16.41
N LYS A 410 -10.56 -3.14 -15.19
CA LYS A 410 -11.07 -3.75 -13.94
C LYS A 410 -12.58 -3.99 -13.95
N LEU A 411 -13.31 -3.21 -14.75
CA LEU A 411 -14.77 -3.29 -14.88
C LEU A 411 -15.22 -3.99 -16.18
N VAL A 412 -14.30 -4.69 -16.87
CA VAL A 412 -14.66 -5.65 -17.92
C VAL A 412 -15.31 -6.88 -17.29
N GLY A 413 -16.45 -7.30 -17.83
CA GLY A 413 -17.23 -8.42 -17.30
C GLY A 413 -18.10 -8.09 -16.10
N LEU A 414 -18.36 -6.80 -15.83
CA LEU A 414 -19.19 -6.31 -14.72
C LEU A 414 -20.60 -6.94 -14.68
N ASN A 415 -21.24 -7.09 -15.85
CA ASN A 415 -22.53 -7.79 -16.02
C ASN A 415 -23.64 -7.42 -15.00
N ALA A 416 -23.82 -6.12 -14.73
CA ALA A 416 -24.72 -5.62 -13.70
C ALA A 416 -25.86 -4.75 -14.26
N TRP A 417 -27.04 -4.85 -13.64
CA TRP A 417 -28.21 -4.04 -13.98
C TRP A 417 -28.19 -2.69 -13.25
N TYR A 418 -28.41 -1.62 -14.00
CA TYR A 418 -28.55 -0.26 -13.48
C TYR A 418 -29.80 0.38 -14.06
N GLY A 419 -30.38 1.35 -13.36
CA GLY A 419 -31.58 2.05 -13.82
C GLY A 419 -31.71 3.40 -13.15
N HIS A 420 -32.42 4.31 -13.80
CA HIS A 420 -32.63 5.65 -13.28
C HIS A 420 -33.39 5.62 -11.93
N PRO A 421 -32.90 6.29 -10.87
CA PRO A 421 -33.48 6.17 -9.52
C PRO A 421 -34.79 6.95 -9.33
N GLY A 422 -35.08 7.94 -10.18
CA GLY A 422 -36.35 8.67 -10.15
C GLY A 422 -37.41 7.89 -10.91
N GLY A 423 -38.49 7.47 -10.26
CA GLY A 423 -39.63 6.82 -10.91
C GLY A 423 -40.37 7.74 -11.90
N TRP A 424 -41.60 7.36 -12.28
CA TRP A 424 -42.42 8.01 -13.33
C TRP A 424 -42.91 9.44 -13.04
N GLN A 425 -42.50 10.06 -11.91
CA GLN A 425 -42.99 11.37 -11.51
C GLN A 425 -42.46 12.48 -12.44
N GLU A 426 -43.39 13.23 -13.02
CA GLU A 426 -43.10 14.33 -13.94
C GLU A 426 -42.11 15.34 -13.33
N GLY A 427 -41.03 15.63 -14.07
CA GLY A 427 -40.00 16.61 -13.71
C GLY A 427 -38.71 16.03 -13.11
N ASN A 428 -38.75 14.87 -12.44
CA ASN A 428 -37.53 14.19 -11.98
C ASN A 428 -37.04 13.11 -12.94
N ALA A 429 -37.94 12.54 -13.74
CA ALA A 429 -37.60 11.48 -14.69
C ALA A 429 -36.65 11.94 -15.82
N TYR A 430 -36.69 13.22 -16.20
CA TYR A 430 -35.84 13.79 -17.26
C TYR A 430 -34.49 14.31 -16.78
N LYS A 431 -34.26 14.35 -15.46
CA LYS A 431 -33.01 14.86 -14.89
C LYS A 431 -31.95 13.78 -14.98
N THR A 432 -30.74 14.15 -15.39
CA THR A 432 -29.60 13.26 -15.31
C THR A 432 -29.33 12.89 -13.86
N LYS A 433 -29.31 11.59 -13.58
CA LYS A 433 -29.00 11.03 -12.26
C LYS A 433 -27.89 9.99 -12.36
N PRO A 434 -27.01 9.91 -11.34
CA PRO A 434 -26.05 8.83 -11.24
C PRO A 434 -26.80 7.51 -11.00
N VAL A 435 -26.36 6.46 -11.68
CA VAL A 435 -26.90 5.09 -11.53
C VAL A 435 -25.84 4.12 -10.97
N ALA A 436 -24.56 4.43 -11.15
CA ALA A 436 -23.44 3.70 -10.59
C ALA A 436 -22.23 4.63 -10.45
N THR A 437 -21.40 4.42 -9.42
CA THR A 437 -20.12 5.12 -9.25
C THR A 437 -19.05 4.10 -8.90
N PHE A 438 -17.95 4.13 -9.65
CA PHE A 438 -16.80 3.26 -9.48
C PHE A 438 -15.58 4.11 -9.11
N SER A 439 -14.78 3.63 -8.17
CA SER A 439 -13.50 4.25 -7.84
C SER A 439 -12.42 3.74 -8.77
N ILE A 440 -11.55 4.64 -9.23
CA ILE A 440 -10.35 4.33 -10.01
C ILE A 440 -9.13 4.89 -9.27
N VAL A 441 -8.07 4.12 -9.17
CA VAL A 441 -6.79 4.57 -8.59
C VAL A 441 -5.65 4.33 -9.55
N PRO A 442 -4.51 5.06 -9.46
CA PRO A 442 -3.36 4.86 -10.35
C PRO A 442 -2.88 3.41 -10.46
N GLY A 443 -3.05 2.60 -9.41
CA GLY A 443 -2.69 1.18 -9.40
C GLY A 443 -3.63 0.27 -10.21
N ASP A 444 -4.84 0.71 -10.55
CA ASP A 444 -5.78 -0.05 -11.39
C ASP A 444 -5.36 -0.03 -12.89
N TRP A 445 -4.49 0.92 -13.28
CA TRP A 445 -4.06 1.07 -14.66
C TRP A 445 -3.01 0.03 -15.06
N ALA A 446 -3.27 -0.64 -16.18
CA ALA A 446 -2.30 -1.43 -16.93
C ALA A 446 -1.62 -0.57 -18.00
N PHE A 447 -0.34 -0.86 -18.27
CA PHE A 447 0.49 -0.09 -19.20
C PHE A 447 1.05 -0.99 -20.29
N SER A 448 1.09 -0.48 -21.51
CA SER A 448 1.75 -1.13 -22.65
C SER A 448 2.67 -0.11 -23.34
N PRO A 449 4.01 -0.32 -23.29
CA PRO A 449 4.69 -1.36 -22.53
C PRO A 449 4.67 -1.11 -21.00
N PRO A 450 4.97 -2.12 -20.15
CA PRO A 450 4.90 -1.99 -18.70
C PRO A 450 5.89 -0.99 -18.09
N CYS A 451 7.02 -0.71 -18.75
CA CYS A 451 7.97 0.32 -18.36
C CYS A 451 8.86 0.72 -19.54
N ALA A 452 9.51 1.88 -19.44
CA ALA A 452 10.44 2.35 -20.46
C ALA A 452 11.86 1.82 -20.30
N ILE A 453 12.31 1.62 -19.06
CA ILE A 453 13.70 1.25 -18.75
C ILE A 453 13.74 -0.16 -18.18
N ILE A 454 14.56 -1.01 -18.79
CA ILE A 454 14.79 -2.39 -18.36
C ILE A 454 16.21 -2.57 -17.84
N LYS A 455 16.38 -3.51 -16.91
CA LYS A 455 17.67 -3.88 -16.31
C LYS A 455 18.14 -5.29 -16.65
N ASP A 456 17.23 -6.14 -17.13
CA ASP A 456 17.49 -7.52 -17.55
C ASP A 456 16.77 -7.78 -18.86
N LEU A 457 17.40 -8.56 -19.74
CA LEU A 457 16.83 -9.01 -21.01
C LEU A 457 17.26 -10.46 -21.28
N THR A 458 16.30 -11.34 -21.55
CA THR A 458 16.53 -12.74 -21.88
C THR A 458 15.85 -13.08 -23.20
N TYR A 459 16.32 -14.14 -23.85
CA TYR A 459 15.74 -14.63 -25.09
C TYR A 459 15.58 -16.15 -25.09
N GLN A 460 14.67 -16.64 -25.92
CA GLN A 460 14.53 -18.05 -26.29
C GLN A 460 14.37 -18.14 -27.80
N PHE A 461 15.34 -18.76 -28.48
CA PHE A 461 15.36 -19.01 -29.92
C PHE A 461 15.05 -20.48 -30.22
N LYS A 462 14.32 -20.77 -31.30
CA LYS A 462 13.92 -22.12 -31.71
C LYS A 462 14.02 -22.35 -33.21
N LEU A 463 14.54 -23.52 -33.57
CA LEU A 463 14.40 -24.12 -34.89
C LEU A 463 13.28 -25.16 -34.88
N SER A 464 12.58 -25.32 -36.01
CA SER A 464 11.49 -26.28 -36.13
C SER A 464 12.03 -27.71 -36.15
N ASN A 465 11.28 -28.65 -35.57
CA ASN A 465 11.61 -30.07 -35.55
C ASN A 465 11.08 -30.78 -36.82
N VAL A 466 11.55 -30.33 -37.99
CA VAL A 466 11.17 -30.86 -39.30
C VAL A 466 12.40 -31.44 -40.01
N TYR A 467 12.17 -32.33 -40.98
CA TYR A 467 13.26 -32.90 -41.78
C TYR A 467 14.06 -31.78 -42.45
N SER A 468 15.39 -31.81 -42.28
CA SER A 468 16.32 -30.75 -42.71
C SER A 468 16.08 -29.37 -42.06
N GLY A 469 15.43 -29.29 -40.89
CA GLY A 469 15.11 -28.01 -40.24
C GLY A 469 16.29 -27.31 -39.54
N GLY A 470 17.44 -27.98 -39.41
CA GLY A 470 18.69 -27.41 -38.88
C GLY A 470 19.53 -26.76 -39.98
N THR A 471 20.73 -26.29 -39.62
CA THR A 471 21.72 -25.73 -40.57
C THR A 471 23.12 -26.19 -40.21
N TRP A 472 24.03 -26.15 -41.19
CA TRP A 472 25.48 -26.32 -40.98
C TRP A 472 26.19 -24.99 -40.72
N ASP A 473 25.49 -23.87 -40.84
CA ASP A 473 26.01 -22.52 -40.68
C ASP A 473 26.05 -22.07 -39.20
N GLU A 474 26.73 -20.96 -38.94
CA GLU A 474 26.76 -20.30 -37.64
C GLU A 474 25.68 -19.21 -37.58
N LEU A 475 24.81 -19.32 -36.58
CA LEU A 475 23.72 -18.37 -36.39
C LEU A 475 24.04 -17.42 -35.23
N SER A 476 23.78 -16.13 -35.45
CA SER A 476 23.81 -15.10 -34.41
C SER A 476 22.64 -14.13 -34.63
N PHE A 477 22.37 -13.26 -33.67
CA PHE A 477 21.40 -12.18 -33.87
C PHE A 477 21.84 -10.87 -33.24
N THR A 478 21.26 -9.77 -33.72
CA THR A 478 21.29 -8.47 -33.07
C THR A 478 19.88 -8.02 -32.75
N ILE A 479 19.70 -7.27 -31.68
CA ILE A 479 18.44 -6.61 -31.32
C ILE A 479 18.67 -5.12 -31.04
N GLY A 480 18.06 -4.25 -31.83
CA GLY A 480 18.37 -2.81 -31.82
C GLY A 480 19.83 -2.55 -32.19
N GLU A 481 20.52 -1.77 -31.36
CA GLU A 481 21.94 -1.42 -31.53
C GLU A 481 22.90 -2.37 -30.79
N SER A 482 22.46 -3.60 -30.52
CA SER A 482 23.28 -4.59 -29.81
C SER A 482 24.51 -5.01 -30.62
N LYS A 483 25.56 -5.45 -29.94
CA LYS A 483 26.54 -6.38 -30.56
C LYS A 483 25.86 -7.69 -30.97
N GLU A 484 26.53 -8.47 -31.81
CA GLU A 484 26.09 -9.80 -32.21
C GLU A 484 26.06 -10.75 -31.01
N ILE A 485 24.98 -11.53 -30.90
CA ILE A 485 24.74 -12.51 -29.84
C ILE A 485 24.69 -13.90 -30.49
N PRO A 486 25.60 -14.82 -30.13
CA PRO A 486 25.66 -16.13 -30.76
C PRO A 486 24.47 -17.02 -30.38
N LEU A 487 23.87 -17.67 -31.38
CA LEU A 487 22.81 -18.66 -31.19
C LEU A 487 23.38 -20.09 -31.22
N GLY A 488 24.37 -20.37 -32.06
CA GLY A 488 25.07 -21.64 -32.12
C GLY A 488 25.76 -21.88 -33.46
N VAL A 489 26.70 -22.83 -33.46
CA VAL A 489 27.41 -23.30 -34.66
C VAL A 489 26.77 -24.62 -35.11
N SER A 490 26.33 -24.68 -36.36
CA SER A 490 25.66 -25.84 -36.98
C SER A 490 24.49 -26.41 -36.14
N PRO A 491 23.52 -25.57 -35.71
CA PRO A 491 22.41 -26.02 -34.89
C PRO A 491 21.52 -27.05 -35.60
N ALA A 492 21.23 -28.16 -34.92
CA ALA A 492 20.38 -29.23 -35.43
C ALA A 492 18.89 -28.83 -35.51
N LEU A 493 18.09 -29.60 -36.25
CA LEU A 493 16.63 -29.48 -36.25
C LEU A 493 16.06 -29.62 -34.81
N GLY A 494 15.03 -28.85 -34.49
CA GLY A 494 14.46 -28.79 -33.14
C GLY A 494 15.34 -28.09 -32.09
N TYR A 495 16.47 -27.50 -32.48
CA TYR A 495 17.36 -26.79 -31.56
C TYR A 495 16.64 -25.64 -30.83
N THR A 496 16.93 -25.52 -29.54
CA THR A 496 16.46 -24.42 -28.70
C THR A 496 17.64 -23.81 -27.96
N LYS A 497 17.71 -22.47 -27.95
CA LYS A 497 18.71 -21.72 -27.20
C LYS A 497 18.04 -20.67 -26.33
N ASP A 498 18.18 -20.84 -25.02
CA ASP A 498 17.87 -19.82 -24.04
C ASP A 498 19.15 -19.06 -23.67
N GLY A 499 19.02 -17.75 -23.40
CA GLY A 499 20.15 -16.94 -22.98
C GLY A 499 19.73 -15.69 -22.22
N THR A 500 20.65 -15.20 -21.38
CA THR A 500 20.56 -13.88 -20.74
C THR A 500 21.53 -12.95 -21.44
N ILE A 501 21.06 -11.76 -21.82
CA ILE A 501 21.86 -10.75 -22.49
C ILE A 501 22.51 -9.87 -21.44
N ASP A 502 23.83 -9.88 -21.36
CA ASP A 502 24.57 -8.91 -20.55
C ASP A 502 24.46 -7.52 -21.22
N LEU A 503 23.61 -6.66 -20.65
CA LEU A 503 23.34 -5.34 -21.22
C LEU A 503 24.61 -4.47 -21.30
N LYS A 504 25.53 -4.64 -20.36
CA LYS A 504 26.76 -3.85 -20.30
C LYS A 504 27.74 -4.29 -21.36
N GLU A 505 27.89 -5.59 -21.56
CA GLU A 505 28.76 -6.14 -22.59
C GLU A 505 28.23 -5.79 -24.00
N VAL A 506 26.92 -5.96 -24.19
CA VAL A 506 26.29 -5.95 -25.51
C VAL A 506 25.86 -4.54 -25.95
N PHE A 507 25.38 -3.70 -25.03
CA PHE A 507 24.93 -2.31 -25.32
C PHE A 507 25.82 -1.23 -24.68
N GLY A 508 26.77 -1.61 -23.82
CA GLY A 508 27.60 -0.65 -23.08
C GLY A 508 26.87 0.04 -21.92
N LYS A 509 25.70 -0.45 -21.49
CA LYS A 509 24.85 0.18 -20.47
C LYS A 509 24.30 -0.85 -19.48
N ASP A 510 24.23 -0.50 -18.19
CA ASP A 510 23.62 -1.38 -17.17
C ASP A 510 22.07 -1.38 -17.25
N GLN A 511 21.47 -0.42 -17.97
CA GLN A 511 20.04 -0.31 -18.21
C GLN A 511 19.81 0.24 -19.62
N ILE A 512 18.75 -0.22 -20.29
CA ILE A 512 18.41 0.24 -21.63
C ILE A 512 16.96 0.67 -21.72
N ASP A 513 16.70 1.58 -22.67
CA ASP A 513 15.35 2.03 -23.00
C ASP A 513 14.73 1.05 -24.00
N ILE A 514 13.53 0.56 -23.72
CA ILE A 514 12.85 -0.42 -24.57
C ILE A 514 12.64 0.08 -26.01
N ARG A 515 12.56 1.41 -26.20
CA ARG A 515 12.45 2.06 -27.52
C ARG A 515 13.69 1.92 -28.38
N SER A 516 14.84 1.52 -27.82
CA SER A 516 16.03 1.23 -28.64
C SER A 516 15.99 -0.17 -29.27
N LEU A 517 15.12 -1.07 -28.79
CA LEU A 517 14.99 -2.43 -29.30
C LEU A 517 14.03 -2.48 -30.50
N LYS A 518 14.37 -1.78 -31.59
CA LYS A 518 13.46 -1.54 -32.73
C LYS A 518 13.39 -2.65 -33.77
N GLU A 519 14.39 -3.52 -33.82
CA GLU A 519 14.51 -4.55 -34.86
C GLU A 519 15.29 -5.73 -34.30
N VAL A 520 14.91 -6.95 -34.66
CA VAL A 520 15.74 -8.15 -34.51
C VAL A 520 16.25 -8.55 -35.89
N ARG A 521 17.54 -8.85 -35.98
CA ARG A 521 18.20 -9.30 -37.20
C ARG A 521 18.92 -10.61 -36.90
N ILE A 522 18.57 -11.68 -37.60
CA ILE A 522 19.30 -12.95 -37.50
C ILE A 522 20.31 -12.99 -38.63
N LEU A 523 21.55 -13.24 -38.26
CA LEU A 523 22.70 -13.37 -39.14
C LEU A 523 23.01 -14.85 -39.31
N ASP A 524 23.42 -15.17 -40.52
CA ASP A 524 23.75 -16.51 -40.97
C ASP A 524 25.11 -16.42 -41.66
N GLN A 525 26.14 -16.95 -41.01
CA GLN A 525 27.52 -16.93 -41.50
C GLN A 525 27.96 -18.36 -41.76
N PHE A 526 28.71 -18.58 -42.84
CA PHE A 526 29.21 -19.92 -43.16
C PHE A 526 29.95 -20.55 -41.97
N GLY A 527 29.44 -21.70 -41.53
CA GLY A 527 30.13 -22.53 -40.55
C GLY A 527 31.39 -23.18 -41.14
N LYS A 528 32.18 -23.86 -40.32
CA LYS A 528 33.41 -24.54 -40.77
C LYS A 528 33.16 -25.54 -41.93
N ASP A 529 32.00 -26.18 -41.92
CA ASP A 529 31.53 -27.11 -42.96
C ASP A 529 30.25 -26.59 -43.66
N GLY A 530 29.92 -25.31 -43.46
CA GLY A 530 28.71 -24.66 -43.97
C GLY A 530 28.88 -24.22 -45.43
N ALA A 531 27.79 -24.30 -46.20
CA ALA A 531 27.72 -23.88 -47.58
C ALA A 531 26.49 -23.00 -47.87
N GLY A 532 25.87 -22.44 -46.83
CA GLY A 532 24.71 -21.56 -46.96
C GLY A 532 23.42 -22.34 -47.18
N ASP A 533 23.05 -23.20 -46.23
CA ASP A 533 21.87 -24.05 -46.36
C ASP A 533 20.58 -23.36 -45.89
N ALA A 534 19.43 -23.94 -46.27
CA ALA A 534 18.14 -23.46 -45.82
C ALA A 534 17.81 -24.09 -44.47
N TRP A 535 17.23 -23.33 -43.56
CA TRP A 535 16.85 -23.79 -42.23
C TRP A 535 15.46 -23.32 -41.82
N SER A 536 14.86 -24.02 -40.85
CA SER A 536 13.47 -23.80 -40.47
C SER A 536 13.38 -23.02 -39.17
N PHE A 537 13.10 -21.71 -39.27
CA PHE A 537 12.95 -20.82 -38.12
C PHE A 537 11.57 -20.98 -37.49
N SER A 538 11.52 -21.54 -36.28
CA SER A 538 10.26 -21.66 -35.52
C SER A 538 9.90 -20.33 -34.88
N GLY A 539 10.83 -19.70 -34.16
CA GLY A 539 10.59 -18.39 -33.56
C GLY A 539 11.63 -17.96 -32.53
N ILE A 540 11.48 -16.72 -32.06
CA ILE A 540 12.26 -16.13 -30.98
C ILE A 540 11.35 -15.33 -30.05
N THR A 541 11.57 -15.43 -28.74
CA THR A 541 10.88 -14.61 -27.75
C THR A 541 11.87 -13.88 -26.88
N PHE A 542 11.44 -12.74 -26.33
CA PHE A 542 12.23 -11.96 -25.40
C PHE A 542 11.44 -11.72 -24.11
N SER A 543 12.14 -11.73 -22.97
CA SER A 543 11.57 -11.34 -21.67
C SER A 543 12.48 -10.30 -21.03
N ALA A 544 11.91 -9.33 -20.34
CA ALA A 544 12.64 -8.24 -19.71
C ALA A 544 12.10 -7.90 -18.33
N THR A 545 12.98 -7.41 -17.46
CA THR A 545 12.63 -6.93 -16.12
C THR A 545 12.76 -5.41 -16.07
N CYS A 546 11.73 -4.74 -15.54
CA CYS A 546 11.75 -3.30 -15.35
C CYS A 546 12.81 -2.84 -14.33
N ALA A 547 13.47 -1.72 -14.61
CA ALA A 547 14.57 -1.23 -13.77
C ALA A 547 14.10 -0.59 -12.45
N HIS A 548 12.92 0.01 -12.44
CA HIS A 548 12.44 0.88 -11.35
C HIS A 548 11.10 0.46 -10.74
N MET A 549 10.62 -0.74 -11.09
CA MET A 549 9.37 -1.28 -10.57
C MET A 549 9.41 -2.80 -10.63
N ASP A 550 8.56 -3.42 -9.83
CA ASP A 550 8.49 -4.88 -9.73
C ASP A 550 7.53 -5.42 -10.79
N LYS A 551 7.92 -5.27 -12.06
CA LYS A 551 7.18 -5.77 -13.22
C LYS A 551 8.13 -6.46 -14.20
N LYS A 552 7.60 -7.49 -14.86
CA LYS A 552 8.25 -8.19 -15.98
C LYS A 552 7.39 -8.04 -17.23
N MET A 553 8.04 -8.08 -18.37
CA MET A 553 7.39 -8.02 -19.67
C MET A 553 7.96 -9.05 -20.62
N ALA A 554 7.18 -9.42 -21.63
CA ALA A 554 7.62 -10.30 -22.70
C ALA A 554 7.19 -9.75 -24.05
N MET A 555 8.06 -9.94 -25.05
CA MET A 555 7.76 -9.75 -26.45
C MET A 555 7.62 -11.12 -27.10
N LYS A 556 6.40 -11.48 -27.48
CA LYS A 556 6.02 -12.79 -28.04
C LYS A 556 5.61 -12.73 -29.51
N LYS A 557 5.71 -11.56 -30.15
CA LYS A 557 5.33 -11.37 -31.56
C LYS A 557 6.00 -12.36 -32.52
N PHE A 558 7.25 -12.73 -32.24
CA PHE A 558 8.02 -13.69 -33.04
C PHE A 558 8.07 -15.09 -32.45
N GLN A 559 7.18 -15.44 -31.51
CA GLN A 559 7.17 -16.76 -30.87
C GLN A 559 6.91 -17.90 -31.86
N SER A 560 6.13 -17.64 -32.91
CA SER A 560 5.72 -18.62 -33.92
C SER A 560 5.77 -17.99 -35.32
N VAL A 561 6.98 -17.87 -35.86
CA VAL A 561 7.24 -17.39 -37.22
C VAL A 561 7.06 -18.53 -38.23
N GLU A 562 7.53 -19.73 -37.89
CA GLU A 562 7.40 -20.98 -38.68
C GLU A 562 7.71 -20.80 -40.17
N LYS A 563 8.94 -20.39 -40.48
CA LYS A 563 9.37 -20.05 -41.84
C LYS A 563 10.71 -20.68 -42.21
N TRP A 564 10.82 -21.14 -43.45
CA TRP A 564 12.12 -21.47 -44.05
C TRP A 564 12.89 -20.19 -44.37
N VAL A 565 14.10 -20.10 -43.83
CA VAL A 565 15.06 -19.03 -44.04
C VAL A 565 16.22 -19.59 -44.86
N TYR A 566 16.78 -18.76 -45.72
CA TYR A 566 17.92 -19.13 -46.57
C TYR A 566 19.10 -18.24 -46.20
N HIS A 567 20.30 -18.77 -46.37
CA HIS A 567 21.53 -18.02 -46.23
C HIS A 567 21.50 -16.72 -47.05
N ALA A 568 22.02 -15.65 -46.45
CA ALA A 568 22.13 -14.34 -47.08
C ALA A 568 23.61 -13.96 -47.22
N GLU A 569 24.11 -13.93 -48.46
CA GLU A 569 25.49 -13.55 -48.82
C GLU A 569 25.90 -12.16 -48.28
N SER A 570 24.92 -11.26 -48.12
CA SER A 570 25.12 -9.95 -47.52
C SER A 570 23.90 -9.53 -46.71
N GLY A 571 24.13 -9.12 -45.46
CA GLY A 571 23.08 -8.66 -44.56
C GLY A 571 22.42 -9.80 -43.77
N PRO A 572 21.30 -9.54 -43.10
CA PRO A 572 20.63 -10.53 -42.27
C PRO A 572 19.80 -11.52 -43.08
N ALA A 573 19.83 -12.78 -42.69
CA ALA A 573 18.99 -13.84 -43.26
C ALA A 573 17.50 -13.64 -42.89
N TRP A 574 17.23 -13.04 -41.73
CA TRP A 574 15.88 -12.68 -41.30
C TRP A 574 15.85 -11.39 -40.49
N THR A 575 14.79 -10.60 -40.65
CA THR A 575 14.53 -9.41 -39.83
C THR A 575 13.10 -9.39 -39.30
N GLY A 576 12.91 -8.72 -38.16
CA GLY A 576 11.61 -8.48 -37.57
C GLY A 576 11.55 -7.15 -36.84
N ASP A 577 10.61 -6.28 -37.26
CA ASP A 577 10.37 -4.98 -36.64
C ASP A 577 9.69 -5.12 -35.27
N ILE A 578 10.20 -4.39 -34.29
CA ILE A 578 9.66 -4.31 -32.94
C ILE A 578 9.12 -2.91 -32.71
N ILE A 579 7.88 -2.84 -32.21
CA ILE A 579 7.30 -1.63 -31.65
C ILE A 579 7.10 -1.79 -30.14
N THR A 580 7.02 -0.68 -29.41
CA THR A 580 6.89 -0.70 -27.95
C THR A 580 5.65 -1.46 -27.47
N SER A 581 4.54 -1.41 -28.21
CA SER A 581 3.32 -2.15 -27.88
C SER A 581 3.41 -3.67 -28.06
N ASP A 582 4.50 -4.18 -28.65
CA ASP A 582 4.75 -5.63 -28.74
C ASP A 582 5.17 -6.23 -27.38
N TRP A 583 5.56 -5.38 -26.43
CA TRP A 583 5.94 -5.76 -25.08
C TRP A 583 4.75 -5.70 -24.13
N LEU A 584 4.39 -6.86 -23.58
CA LEU A 584 3.24 -7.03 -22.71
C LEU A 584 3.68 -7.50 -21.32
N GLU A 585 2.94 -7.11 -20.28
CA GLU A 585 3.17 -7.56 -18.92
C GLU A 585 3.05 -9.09 -18.81
N VAL A 586 3.96 -9.70 -18.04
CA VAL A 586 3.88 -11.11 -17.67
C VAL A 586 3.20 -11.18 -16.31
N VAL A 587 1.98 -11.71 -16.29
CA VAL A 587 1.15 -11.90 -15.08
C VAL A 587 1.49 -13.22 -14.41
#